data_AF-R9N683-F1
#
_entry.id   AF-R9N683-F1
#
_cell.length_a   1.000
_cell.length_b   1.000
_cell.length_c   1.000
_cell.angle_alpha   90.00
_cell.angle_beta   90.00
_cell.angle_gamma   90.00
#
_symmetry.space_group_name_H-M   'P 1'
#
loop_
_entity.id
_entity.type
_entity.pdbx_description
1 polymer ?
#
loop_
_entity_poly.entity_id
_entity_poly.type
_entity_poly.pdbx_seq_one_letter_code
_entity_poly.pdbx_strand_id
1 'polypeptide(L)'
;MADKDILQEFREYFAQRRKSTITLNGKQVKAYDIRTITPGQFRMLIACGNDSRNNQIRVTKSGIVYLSEDIVGEEQLDDVALCFETFSAHNGYVGVKAAEDDRHVIPLYYALKRNWTEGCNHAYIDSF
;
A
#
# COMPACT_ATOMS: atom_id res chain seq x y z
N MET A 1 -24.56 3.31 29.71
CA MET A 1 -23.35 2.46 29.62
C MET A 1 -22.98 2.24 28.15
N ALA A 2 -23.94 1.91 27.26
CA ALA A 2 -23.72 1.70 25.83
C ALA A 2 -23.08 2.85 25.00
N ASP A 3 -23.41 4.13 25.26
CA ASP A 3 -22.88 5.24 24.44
C ASP A 3 -21.36 5.46 24.59
N LYS A 4 -20.80 5.14 25.76
CA LYS A 4 -19.36 5.27 26.00
C LYS A 4 -18.59 4.15 25.31
N ASP A 5 -19.18 2.96 25.23
CA ASP A 5 -18.59 1.79 24.56
C ASP A 5 -18.60 1.97 23.04
N ILE A 6 -19.69 2.48 22.47
CA ILE A 6 -19.77 2.80 21.03
C ILE A 6 -18.75 3.87 20.64
N LEU A 7 -18.64 4.96 21.42
CA LEU A 7 -17.63 5.99 21.17
C LEU A 7 -16.20 5.47 21.32
N GLN A 8 -15.96 4.54 22.23
CA GLN A 8 -14.68 3.88 22.41
C GLN A 8 -14.36 2.98 21.21
N GLU A 9 -15.30 2.17 20.75
CA GLU A 9 -15.18 1.36 19.53
C GLU A 9 -14.91 2.22 18.30
N PHE A 10 -15.62 3.35 18.13
CA PHE A 10 -15.35 4.28 17.04
C PHE A 10 -13.96 4.91 17.16
N ARG A 11 -13.53 5.31 18.36
CA ARG A 11 -12.19 5.86 18.58
C ARG A 11 -11.11 4.85 18.29
N GLU A 12 -11.28 3.60 18.72
CA GLU A 12 -10.38 2.49 18.43
C GLU A 12 -10.35 2.16 16.95
N TYR A 13 -11.50 2.17 16.28
CA TYR A 13 -11.61 2.03 14.83
C TYR A 13 -10.86 3.13 14.07
N PHE A 14 -11.03 4.41 14.46
CA PHE A 14 -10.29 5.52 13.86
C PHE A 14 -8.80 5.53 14.25
N ALA A 15 -8.44 5.08 15.46
CA ALA A 15 -7.05 4.95 15.90
C ALA A 15 -6.33 3.80 15.18
N GLN A 16 -7.00 2.68 14.94
CA GLN A 16 -6.51 1.58 14.10
C GLN A 16 -6.30 2.05 12.66
N ARG A 17 -7.21 2.85 12.09
CA ARG A 17 -7.03 3.50 10.78
C ARG A 17 -5.91 4.54 10.73
N ARG A 18 -5.49 5.08 11.87
CA ARG A 18 -4.36 6.01 12.00
C ARG A 18 -3.02 5.31 12.23
N LYS A 19 -2.98 3.98 12.37
CA LYS A 19 -1.70 3.28 12.40
C LYS A 19 -1.06 3.40 11.03
N SER A 20 -0.04 4.25 10.96
CA SER A 20 0.80 4.45 9.78
C SER A 20 1.71 3.25 9.51
N THR A 21 1.54 2.13 10.23
CA THR A 21 2.36 0.93 10.11
C THR A 21 1.57 -0.36 10.33
N ILE A 22 2.00 -1.44 9.65
CA ILE A 22 1.57 -2.83 9.85
C ILE A 22 2.77 -3.72 10.12
N THR A 23 2.55 -4.93 10.65
CA THR A 23 3.59 -5.92 10.83
C THR A 23 3.60 -6.91 9.67
N LEU A 24 4.69 -6.99 8.91
CA LEU A 24 4.95 -8.01 7.90
C LEU A 24 6.19 -8.80 8.29
N ASN A 25 6.08 -10.13 8.39
CA ASN A 25 7.19 -11.01 8.79
C ASN A 25 7.95 -10.53 10.04
N GLY A 26 7.22 -9.99 11.04
CA GLY A 26 7.80 -9.46 12.28
C GLY A 26 8.41 -8.05 12.17
N LYS A 27 8.40 -7.42 10.99
CA LYS A 27 8.88 -6.04 10.76
C LYS A 27 7.73 -5.05 10.66
N GLN A 28 7.91 -3.88 11.25
CA GLN A 28 6.99 -2.75 11.08
C GLN A 28 7.26 -2.06 9.74
N VAL A 29 6.26 -2.01 8.85
CA VAL A 29 6.34 -1.30 7.57
C VAL A 29 5.29 -0.20 7.53
N LYS A 30 5.53 0.85 6.75
CA LYS A 30 4.57 1.95 6.59
C LYS A 30 3.32 1.47 5.85
N ALA A 31 2.16 1.96 6.28
CA ALA A 31 0.87 1.62 5.71
C ALA A 31 -0.10 2.80 5.80
N TYR A 32 -0.99 2.92 4.81
CA TYR A 32 -1.96 4.02 4.72
C TYR A 32 -3.30 3.52 4.22
N ASP A 33 -4.38 4.17 4.63
CA ASP A 33 -5.72 3.86 4.12
C ASP A 33 -5.88 4.38 2.67
N ILE A 34 -6.22 3.49 1.73
CA ILE A 34 -6.43 3.83 0.30
C ILE A 34 -7.46 4.94 0.08
N ARG A 35 -8.42 5.10 1.01
CA ARG A 35 -9.47 6.13 0.93
C ARG A 35 -8.91 7.52 1.21
N THR A 36 -7.85 7.64 2.03
CA THR A 36 -7.29 8.92 2.49
C THR A 36 -5.82 9.13 2.12
N ILE A 37 -5.15 8.13 1.54
CA ILE A 37 -3.74 8.21 1.16
C ILE A 37 -3.48 9.39 0.22
N THR A 38 -2.50 10.20 0.59
CA THR A 38 -2.03 11.35 -0.21
C THR A 38 -0.88 10.96 -1.13
N PRO A 39 -0.62 11.72 -2.21
CA PRO A 39 0.57 11.50 -3.05
C PRO A 39 1.88 11.49 -2.25
N GLY A 40 2.02 12.36 -1.23
CA GLY A 40 3.21 12.41 -0.37
C GLY A 40 3.39 11.13 0.47
N GLN A 41 2.32 10.56 1.00
CA GLN A 41 2.36 9.27 1.70
C GLN A 41 2.68 8.12 0.74
N PHE A 42 2.17 8.17 -0.49
CA PHE A 42 2.51 7.19 -1.51
C PHE A 42 3.99 7.25 -1.92
N ARG A 43 4.54 8.46 -2.08
CA ARG A 43 6.00 8.65 -2.25
C ARG A 43 6.79 8.06 -1.11
N MET A 44 6.31 8.25 0.13
CA MET A 44 6.96 7.68 1.30
C MET A 44 7.01 6.14 1.26
N LEU A 45 5.98 5.48 0.72
CA LEU A 45 6.02 4.02 0.51
C LEU A 45 7.12 3.65 -0.51
N ILE A 46 7.14 4.32 -1.67
CA ILE A 46 8.14 4.07 -2.72
C ILE A 46 9.56 4.32 -2.19
N ALA A 47 9.77 5.40 -1.43
CA ALA A 47 11.06 5.79 -0.87
C ALA A 47 11.62 4.76 0.14
N CYS A 48 10.74 4.03 0.83
CA CYS A 48 11.14 3.01 1.79
C CYS A 48 11.59 1.69 1.14
N GLY A 49 11.36 1.49 -0.15
CA GLY A 49 11.66 0.23 -0.82
C GLY A 49 13.15 -0.03 -1.03
N ASN A 50 13.52 -1.30 -0.99
CA ASN A 50 14.87 -1.77 -1.25
C ASN A 50 14.99 -2.26 -2.69
N ASP A 51 15.68 -1.50 -3.53
CA ASP A 51 15.87 -1.82 -4.94
C ASP A 51 16.77 -3.05 -5.18
N SER A 52 17.43 -3.58 -4.15
CA SER A 52 18.14 -4.87 -4.26
C SER A 52 17.21 -6.10 -4.16
N ARG A 53 15.89 -5.88 -4.07
CA ARG A 53 14.88 -6.93 -3.84
C ARG A 53 13.69 -6.69 -4.75
N ASN A 54 12.89 -7.74 -4.97
CA ASN A 54 11.55 -7.55 -5.51
C ASN A 54 10.68 -6.90 -4.44
N ASN A 55 9.91 -5.91 -4.86
CA ASN A 55 8.97 -5.20 -4.02
C ASN A 55 7.56 -5.33 -4.61
N GLN A 56 6.54 -4.99 -3.84
CA GLN A 56 5.19 -4.86 -4.37
C GLN A 56 4.41 -3.82 -3.59
N ILE A 57 3.82 -2.84 -4.27
CA ILE A 57 2.74 -2.06 -3.65
C ILE A 57 1.51 -2.98 -3.62
N ARG A 58 0.97 -3.20 -2.44
CA ARG A 58 -0.22 -4.04 -2.20
C ARG A 58 -1.31 -3.23 -1.51
N VAL A 59 -2.57 -3.59 -1.78
CA VAL A 59 -3.73 -3.09 -1.06
C VAL A 59 -4.50 -4.26 -0.50
N THR A 60 -4.82 -4.22 0.80
CA THR A 60 -5.66 -5.24 1.42
C THR A 60 -7.13 -5.06 1.04
N LYS A 61 -7.95 -6.10 1.23
CA LYS A 61 -9.42 -6.01 1.08
C LYS A 61 -10.06 -5.00 2.05
N SER A 62 -9.41 -4.73 3.18
CA SER A 62 -9.82 -3.68 4.12
C SER A 62 -9.41 -2.26 3.71
N GLY A 63 -8.62 -2.12 2.64
CA GLY A 63 -8.18 -0.85 2.06
C GLY A 63 -6.88 -0.30 2.64
N ILE A 64 -5.96 -1.16 3.09
CA ILE A 64 -4.65 -0.76 3.58
C ILE A 64 -3.61 -0.90 2.47
N VAL A 65 -2.97 0.21 2.11
CA VAL A 65 -1.88 0.30 1.14
C VAL A 65 -0.55 0.18 1.86
N TYR A 66 0.34 -0.68 1.38
CA TYR A 66 1.69 -0.84 1.93
C TYR A 66 2.67 -1.27 0.83
N LEU A 67 3.97 -1.09 1.10
CA LEU A 67 5.03 -1.69 0.31
C LEU A 67 5.44 -3.02 0.96
N SER A 68 5.28 -4.10 0.21
CA SER A 68 5.73 -5.43 0.57
C SER A 68 7.14 -5.65 0.05
N GLU A 69 8.05 -6.04 0.94
CA GLU A 69 9.36 -6.59 0.60
C GLU A 69 9.32 -8.10 0.86
N ASP A 70 10.01 -8.88 0.02
CA ASP A 70 10.15 -10.34 0.13
C ASP A 70 8.87 -11.16 -0.17
N ILE A 71 7.68 -10.70 0.25
CA ILE A 71 6.40 -11.32 -0.12
C ILE A 71 5.86 -10.62 -1.36
N VAL A 72 6.07 -11.24 -2.52
CA VAL A 72 5.70 -10.70 -3.84
C VAL A 72 5.01 -11.76 -4.70
N GLY A 73 4.48 -11.39 -5.87
CA GLY A 73 3.81 -12.34 -6.78
C GLY A 73 2.60 -13.00 -6.11
N GLU A 74 2.49 -14.32 -6.25
CA GLU A 74 1.37 -15.13 -5.77
C GLU A 74 1.39 -15.44 -4.26
N GLU A 75 2.41 -14.97 -3.54
CA GLU A 75 2.54 -15.24 -2.12
C GLU A 75 1.55 -14.41 -1.28
N GLN A 76 0.81 -15.09 -0.40
CA GLN A 76 -0.08 -14.50 0.61
C GLN A 76 -1.12 -13.51 0.02
N LEU A 77 -1.88 -13.96 -0.98
CA LEU A 77 -2.90 -13.15 -1.66
C LEU A 77 -4.29 -13.16 -1.01
N ASP A 78 -4.53 -13.98 0.01
CA ASP A 78 -5.87 -14.17 0.59
C ASP A 78 -6.54 -12.86 1.05
N ASP A 79 -5.78 -11.90 1.57
CA ASP A 79 -6.27 -10.57 1.96
C ASP A 79 -5.88 -9.46 0.97
N VAL A 80 -5.24 -9.80 -0.16
CA VAL A 80 -4.83 -8.80 -1.16
C VAL A 80 -5.99 -8.54 -2.12
N ALA A 81 -6.38 -7.28 -2.25
CA ALA A 81 -7.35 -6.80 -3.23
C ALA A 81 -6.68 -6.47 -4.57
N LEU A 82 -5.51 -5.82 -4.52
CA LEU A 82 -4.69 -5.53 -5.70
C LEU A 82 -3.21 -5.37 -5.34
N CYS A 83 -2.35 -5.60 -6.31
CA CYS A 83 -0.91 -5.42 -6.24
C CYS A 83 -0.32 -5.05 -7.61
N PHE A 84 0.76 -4.27 -7.62
CA PHE A 84 1.46 -3.86 -8.84
C PHE A 84 2.65 -4.77 -9.14
N GLU A 85 2.80 -5.21 -10.38
CA GLU A 85 3.91 -6.11 -10.76
C GLU A 85 5.21 -5.38 -11.17
N THR A 86 5.19 -4.04 -11.15
CA THR A 86 6.23 -3.22 -11.77
C THR A 86 7.54 -3.12 -10.97
N PHE A 87 7.59 -3.59 -9.72
CA PHE A 87 8.70 -3.29 -8.80
C PHE A 87 9.72 -4.44 -8.66
N SER A 88 10.38 -4.81 -9.76
CA SER A 88 11.44 -5.83 -9.77
C SER A 88 12.75 -5.32 -9.18
N ALA A 89 13.58 -6.23 -8.67
CA ALA A 89 14.93 -5.89 -8.21
C ALA A 89 15.76 -5.21 -9.32
N HIS A 90 16.49 -4.16 -8.93
CA HIS A 90 17.45 -3.40 -9.73
C HIS A 90 16.86 -2.65 -10.94
N ASN A 91 15.56 -2.38 -10.94
CA ASN A 91 14.92 -1.61 -12.00
C ASN A 91 14.80 -0.11 -11.67
N GLY A 92 15.15 0.29 -10.44
CA GLY A 92 15.15 1.69 -10.01
C GLY A 92 13.76 2.27 -9.76
N TYR A 93 12.73 1.43 -9.58
CA TYR A 93 11.34 1.88 -9.39
C TYR A 93 10.95 2.03 -7.91
N VAL A 94 11.86 1.74 -6.99
CA VAL A 94 11.77 2.04 -5.56
C VAL A 94 12.97 2.84 -5.07
N GLY A 95 12.90 3.35 -3.83
CA GLY A 95 13.91 4.20 -3.21
C GLY A 95 13.69 5.70 -3.47
N VAL A 96 14.53 6.53 -2.86
CA VAL A 96 14.36 7.99 -2.82
C VAL A 96 14.26 8.61 -4.22
N LYS A 97 15.13 8.21 -5.15
CA LYS A 97 15.13 8.72 -6.53
C LYS A 97 13.83 8.42 -7.26
N ALA A 98 13.32 7.18 -7.14
CA ALA A 98 12.04 6.79 -7.74
C ALA A 98 10.87 7.58 -7.13
N ALA A 99 10.91 7.82 -5.83
CA ALA A 99 9.88 8.58 -5.12
C ALA A 99 9.83 10.08 -5.49
N GLU A 100 10.92 10.62 -6.03
CA GLU A 100 11.01 12.00 -6.52
C GLU A 100 10.56 12.15 -7.98
N ASP A 101 10.51 11.07 -8.77
CA ASP A 101 10.11 11.14 -10.18
C ASP A 101 8.58 11.17 -10.33
N ASP A 102 8.04 12.36 -10.60
CA ASP A 102 6.61 12.55 -10.83
C ASP A 102 6.06 11.72 -12.00
N ARG A 103 6.88 11.44 -13.02
CA ARG A 103 6.46 10.63 -14.19
C ARG A 103 6.27 9.16 -13.82
N HIS A 104 6.86 8.72 -12.71
CA HIS A 104 6.69 7.39 -12.15
C HIS A 104 5.58 7.38 -11.09
N VAL A 105 5.67 8.27 -10.10
CA VAL A 105 4.80 8.26 -8.92
C VAL A 105 3.36 8.64 -9.26
N ILE A 106 3.15 9.66 -10.08
CA ILE A 106 1.82 10.21 -10.32
C ILE A 106 0.92 9.21 -11.07
N PRO A 107 1.37 8.57 -12.18
CA PRO A 107 0.57 7.52 -12.83
C PRO A 107 0.25 6.36 -11.89
N LEU A 108 1.24 5.84 -11.15
CA LEU A 108 1.04 4.76 -10.17
C LEU A 108 -0.01 5.12 -9.11
N TYR A 109 0.06 6.33 -8.55
CA TYR A 109 -0.90 6.79 -7.55
C TYR A 109 -2.33 6.82 -8.10
N TYR A 110 -2.52 7.35 -9.31
CA TYR A 110 -3.86 7.41 -9.90
C TYR A 110 -4.36 6.03 -10.35
N ALA A 111 -3.47 5.15 -10.82
CA ALA A 111 -3.80 3.76 -11.10
C ALA A 111 -4.25 3.02 -9.84
N LEU A 112 -3.56 3.22 -8.72
CA LEU A 112 -3.93 2.66 -7.42
C LEU A 112 -5.35 3.09 -7.02
N LYS A 113 -5.64 4.40 -7.13
CA LYS A 113 -6.95 4.97 -6.78
C LYS A 113 -8.05 4.50 -7.73
N ARG A 114 -7.78 4.45 -9.04
CA ARG A 114 -8.71 3.99 -10.06
C ARG A 114 -9.10 2.53 -9.82
N ASN A 115 -8.11 1.64 -9.76
CA ASN A 115 -8.36 0.20 -9.61
C ASN A 115 -9.14 -0.11 -8.33
N TRP A 116 -8.80 0.57 -7.22
CA TRP A 116 -9.59 0.44 -5.99
C TRP A 116 -11.06 0.85 -6.16
N THR A 117 -11.33 1.92 -6.92
CA THR A 117 -12.68 2.49 -7.06
C THR A 117 -13.53 1.70 -8.06
N GLU A 118 -12.93 1.24 -9.15
CA GLU A 118 -13.62 0.47 -10.21
C GLU A 118 -13.89 -0.98 -9.79
N GLY A 119 -13.26 -1.45 -8.71
CA GLY A 119 -13.33 -2.82 -8.25
C GLY A 119 -12.29 -3.68 -8.96
N CYS A 120 -11.42 -4.32 -8.17
CA CYS A 120 -10.35 -5.14 -8.70
C CYS A 120 -10.91 -6.52 -9.10
N ASN A 121 -11.09 -6.73 -10.41
CA ASN A 121 -11.48 -8.05 -10.94
C ASN A 121 -10.31 -9.06 -10.88
N HIS A 122 -9.07 -8.57 -10.76
CA HIS A 122 -7.85 -9.37 -10.63
C HIS A 122 -6.92 -8.73 -9.60
N ALA A 123 -6.12 -9.55 -8.91
CA ALA A 123 -5.16 -9.05 -7.93
C ALA A 123 -3.99 -8.31 -8.57
N TYR A 124 -3.65 -8.58 -9.83
CA TYR A 124 -2.45 -8.04 -10.47
C TYR A 124 -2.75 -6.86 -11.40
N ILE A 125 -1.93 -5.82 -11.32
CA ILE A 125 -1.99 -4.62 -12.17
C ILE A 125 -0.68 -4.46 -12.95
N ASP A 126 -0.78 -4.65 -14.26
CA ASP A 126 0.39 -4.67 -15.17
C ASP A 126 0.47 -3.43 -16.08
N SER A 127 -0.61 -2.66 -16.19
CA SER A 127 -0.67 -1.47 -17.06
C SER A 127 -1.35 -0.29 -16.37
N PHE A 128 -0.72 0.88 -16.49
CA PHE A 128 -1.22 2.17 -16.00
C PHE A 128 -0.69 3.35 -16.82
#